data_AF-A0A3M7P240-F1
#
_entry.id   AF-A0A3M7P240-F1
#
_cell.length_a   1.000
_cell.length_b   1.000
_cell.length_c   1.000
_cell.angle_alpha   90.00
_cell.angle_beta   90.00
_cell.angle_gamma   90.00
#
_symmetry.space_group_name_H-M   'P 1'
#
loop_
_entity.id
_entity.type
_entity.pdbx_description
1 polymer ?
#
loop_
_entity_poly.entity_id
_entity_poly.type
_entity_poly.pdbx_seq_one_letter_code
_entity_poly.pdbx_strand_id
1 'polypeptide(L)'
;MKLSDAREAQETNGGSRDTYMLNKQAEVNLKAYDQLLNYKGQEDLSFYVENVKIPKKFCPKIDIKCDPYYPYRHLDGSCNNLEYSWWGKAGTPYRRFLPADYDDKVGSPRKHGKDGYPLMNERAISLKLVPAFDTESEWTIFFIFSAQFIAHDMTQLATTTNYDGSRKACSCGTLDKDCINVDTPFGDYINRDQK
;
A
#
# COMPACT_ATOMS: atom_id res chain seq x y z
N MET A 1 -34.27 -6.78 -19.52
CA MET A 1 -32.90 -6.38 -19.10
C MET A 1 -32.54 -7.24 -17.90
N LYS A 2 -31.78 -8.32 -18.10
CA LYS A 2 -31.44 -9.26 -17.03
C LYS A 2 -30.28 -8.68 -16.23
N LEU A 3 -30.55 -8.32 -14.98
CA LEU A 3 -29.57 -7.98 -13.95
C LEU A 3 -28.90 -9.26 -13.45
N SER A 4 -28.04 -9.89 -14.27
CA SER A 4 -27.28 -11.08 -13.85
C SER A 4 -25.80 -10.83 -13.58
N ASP A 5 -25.26 -9.66 -13.89
CA ASP A 5 -23.80 -9.44 -13.86
C ASP A 5 -23.36 -8.48 -12.74
N ALA A 6 -24.20 -8.28 -11.71
CA ALA A 6 -23.84 -7.54 -10.49
C ALA A 6 -23.28 -8.45 -9.38
N ARG A 7 -22.80 -9.65 -9.72
CA ARG A 7 -22.13 -10.57 -8.78
C ARG A 7 -20.63 -10.57 -9.03
N GLU A 8 -19.95 -9.50 -8.60
CA GLU A 8 -18.57 -9.54 -8.08
C GLU A 8 -18.08 -8.17 -7.56
N ALA A 9 -18.97 -7.33 -7.02
CA ALA A 9 -18.55 -6.45 -5.93
C ALA A 9 -18.47 -7.29 -4.66
N GLN A 10 -17.59 -8.31 -4.64
CA GLN A 10 -17.25 -8.96 -3.39
C GLN A 10 -16.67 -7.89 -2.49
N GLU A 11 -17.22 -7.81 -1.29
CA GLU A 11 -16.63 -7.22 -0.08
C GLU A 11 -15.25 -7.83 0.19
N THR A 12 -14.29 -7.62 -0.71
CA THR A 12 -12.91 -8.01 -0.51
C THR A 12 -12.27 -6.90 0.30
N ASN A 13 -12.44 -6.99 1.63
CA ASN A 13 -11.63 -6.25 2.59
C ASN A 13 -10.12 -6.64 2.53
N GLY A 14 -9.64 -7.20 1.41
CA GLY A 14 -8.32 -7.76 1.21
C GLY A 14 -7.88 -7.71 -0.25
N GLY A 15 -6.57 -7.80 -0.45
CA GLY A 15 -5.96 -7.83 -1.78
C GLY A 15 -6.39 -9.04 -2.60
N SER A 16 -6.70 -8.80 -3.87
CA SER A 16 -6.87 -9.85 -4.88
C SER A 16 -5.56 -10.63 -5.06
N ARG A 17 -5.67 -11.88 -5.54
CA ARG A 17 -4.52 -12.67 -6.02
C ARG A 17 -3.63 -11.86 -6.97
N ASP A 18 -4.24 -11.02 -7.81
CA ASP A 18 -3.51 -10.16 -8.75
C ASP A 18 -2.63 -9.14 -8.00
N THR A 19 -3.16 -8.52 -6.93
CA THR A 19 -2.40 -7.59 -6.08
C THR A 19 -1.24 -8.30 -5.38
N TYR A 20 -1.44 -9.53 -4.88
CA TYR A 20 -0.38 -10.34 -4.28
C TYR A 20 0.76 -10.61 -5.28
N MET A 21 0.43 -11.03 -6.50
CA MET A 21 1.42 -11.33 -7.53
C MET A 21 2.18 -10.08 -7.99
N LEU A 22 1.47 -8.94 -8.13
CA LEU A 22 2.09 -7.65 -8.43
C LEU A 22 3.08 -7.24 -7.33
N ASN A 23 2.69 -7.36 -6.06
CA ASN A 23 3.57 -7.04 -4.93
C ASN A 23 4.82 -7.94 -4.91
N LYS A 24 4.65 -9.26 -5.03
CA LYS A 24 5.80 -10.19 -5.03
C LYS A 24 6.76 -9.94 -6.18
N GLN A 25 6.25 -9.62 -7.36
CA GLN A 25 7.12 -9.27 -8.48
C GLN A 25 7.85 -7.95 -8.26
N ALA A 26 7.16 -6.93 -7.73
CA ALA A 26 7.77 -5.64 -7.43
C ALA A 26 8.90 -5.79 -6.41
N GLU A 27 8.70 -6.57 -5.33
CA GLU A 27 9.74 -6.87 -4.35
C GLU A 27 10.99 -7.52 -4.99
N VAL A 28 10.81 -8.50 -5.87
CA VAL A 28 11.93 -9.17 -6.57
C VAL A 28 12.69 -8.19 -7.44
N ASN A 29 11.99 -7.35 -8.20
CA ASN A 29 12.60 -6.37 -9.08
C ASN A 29 13.41 -5.32 -8.30
N LEU A 30 12.86 -4.84 -7.19
CA LEU A 30 13.52 -3.84 -6.33
C LEU A 30 14.76 -4.43 -5.63
N LYS A 31 14.70 -5.69 -5.18
CA LYS A 31 15.87 -6.37 -4.61
C LYS A 31 16.97 -6.58 -5.63
N ALA A 32 16.62 -7.04 -6.83
CA ALA A 32 17.58 -7.20 -7.91
C ALA A 32 18.22 -5.85 -8.27
N TYR A 33 17.43 -4.78 -8.33
CA TYR A 33 17.90 -3.41 -8.56
C TYR A 33 18.91 -2.96 -7.49
N ASP A 34 18.60 -3.11 -6.20
CA ASP A 34 19.52 -2.73 -5.12
C ASP A 34 20.81 -3.58 -5.13
N GLN A 35 20.73 -4.87 -5.43
CA GLN A 35 21.91 -5.72 -5.57
C GLN A 35 22.81 -5.28 -6.73
N LEU A 36 22.21 -4.90 -7.86
CA LEU A 36 22.96 -4.45 -9.04
C LEU A 36 23.62 -3.08 -8.79
N LEU A 37 22.96 -2.15 -8.09
CA LEU A 37 23.56 -0.87 -7.71
C LEU A 37 24.76 -1.04 -6.78
N ASN A 38 24.73 -2.02 -5.89
CA ASN A 38 25.79 -2.28 -4.93
C ASN A 38 26.85 -3.28 -5.43
N TYR A 39 26.76 -3.73 -6.68
CA TYR A 39 27.70 -4.68 -7.26
C TYR A 39 29.08 -4.04 -7.46
N LYS A 40 30.08 -4.54 -6.72
CA LYS A 40 31.48 -4.09 -6.79
C LYS A 40 32.33 -4.95 -7.73
N GLY A 41 31.77 -5.33 -8.88
CA GLY A 41 32.52 -6.06 -9.89
C GLY A 41 33.47 -5.18 -10.68
N GLN A 42 34.19 -5.80 -11.61
CA GLN A 42 35.16 -5.12 -12.48
C GLN A 42 34.47 -4.25 -13.55
N GLU A 43 33.21 -4.55 -13.88
CA GLU A 43 32.36 -3.77 -14.77
C GLU A 43 31.39 -2.89 -13.97
N ASP A 44 31.29 -1.63 -14.38
CA ASP A 44 30.30 -0.70 -13.86
C ASP A 44 28.91 -1.04 -14.46
N LEU A 45 28.02 -1.54 -13.61
CA LEU A 45 26.67 -1.93 -14.00
C LEU A 45 25.66 -0.76 -13.92
N SER A 46 26.06 0.42 -13.45
CA SER A 46 25.16 1.58 -13.30
C SER A 46 24.44 1.94 -14.61
N PHE A 47 25.18 1.95 -15.73
CA PHE A 47 24.63 2.19 -17.05
C PHE A 47 23.53 1.18 -17.43
N TYR A 48 23.72 -0.11 -17.12
CA TYR A 48 22.70 -1.12 -17.41
C TYR A 48 21.48 -0.93 -16.53
N VAL A 49 21.69 -0.65 -15.24
CA VAL A 49 20.62 -0.42 -14.25
C VAL A 49 19.75 0.78 -14.62
N GLU A 50 20.35 1.91 -15.01
CA GLU A 50 19.63 3.11 -15.47
C GLU A 50 18.80 2.85 -16.73
N ASN A 51 19.22 1.90 -17.58
CA ASN A 51 18.57 1.56 -18.83
C ASN A 51 17.70 0.29 -18.77
N VAL A 52 17.54 -0.35 -17.59
CA VAL A 52 16.65 -1.51 -17.45
C VAL A 52 15.21 -1.08 -17.70
N LYS A 53 14.66 -1.49 -18.85
CA LYS A 53 13.23 -1.37 -19.12
C LYS A 53 12.49 -2.52 -18.42
N ILE A 54 11.60 -2.17 -17.49
CA ILE A 54 10.72 -3.15 -16.86
C ILE A 54 9.87 -3.82 -17.96
N PRO A 55 9.88 -5.17 -18.06
CA PRO A 55 9.08 -5.87 -19.06
C PRO A 55 7.60 -5.47 -18.98
N LYS A 56 6.97 -5.18 -20.13
CA LYS A 56 5.57 -4.71 -20.22
C LYS A 56 4.56 -5.58 -19.46
N LYS A 57 4.82 -6.89 -19.34
CA LYS A 57 4.00 -7.84 -18.58
C LYS A 57 3.89 -7.53 -17.08
N PHE A 58 4.82 -6.73 -16.55
CA PHE A 58 4.87 -6.32 -15.16
C PHE A 58 4.37 -4.89 -14.94
N CYS A 59 4.07 -4.15 -16.01
CA CYS A 59 3.34 -2.90 -15.90
C CYS A 59 1.83 -3.22 -15.76
N PRO A 60 1.07 -2.46 -14.95
CA PRO A 60 -0.38 -2.59 -14.94
C PRO A 60 -0.90 -2.45 -16.37
N LYS A 61 -1.70 -3.43 -16.84
CA LYS A 61 -2.11 -3.59 -18.25
C LYS A 61 -2.45 -2.25 -18.92
N ILE A 62 -1.61 -1.84 -19.87
CA ILE A 62 -1.64 -0.49 -20.51
C ILE A 62 -2.53 -0.45 -21.76
N ASP A 63 -3.03 -1.58 -22.26
CA ASP A 63 -3.83 -1.61 -23.50
C ASP A 63 -5.34 -1.47 -23.23
N ILE A 64 -5.73 -0.32 -22.67
CA ILE A 64 -7.14 0.05 -22.51
C ILE A 64 -7.54 0.87 -23.73
N LYS A 65 -8.42 0.30 -24.57
CA LYS A 65 -9.03 1.01 -25.71
C LYS A 65 -10.24 1.80 -25.22
N CYS A 66 -10.24 3.10 -25.48
CA CYS A 66 -11.30 4.01 -25.07
C CYS A 66 -12.18 4.42 -26.25
N ASP A 67 -13.49 4.48 -26.02
CA ASP A 67 -14.43 5.15 -26.93
C ASP A 67 -14.60 6.61 -26.47
N PRO A 68 -14.12 7.60 -27.26
CA PRO A 68 -14.22 9.01 -26.88
C PRO A 68 -15.66 9.55 -26.88
N TYR A 69 -16.62 8.81 -27.45
CA TYR A 69 -18.03 9.18 -27.51
C TYR A 69 -18.88 8.51 -26.43
N TYR A 70 -18.29 7.67 -25.59
CA TYR A 70 -19.01 7.01 -24.50
C TYR A 70 -19.46 8.05 -23.46
N PRO A 71 -20.76 8.18 -23.16
CA PRO A 71 -21.27 9.32 -22.40
C PRO A 71 -21.18 9.18 -20.88
N TYR A 72 -20.72 8.04 -20.36
CA TYR A 72 -20.71 7.74 -18.92
C TYR A 72 -19.31 7.42 -18.41
N ARG A 73 -19.12 7.51 -17.10
CA ARG A 73 -17.88 7.08 -16.45
C ARG A 73 -17.82 5.55 -16.42
N HIS A 74 -16.66 4.98 -16.69
CA HIS A 74 -16.42 3.57 -16.39
C HIS A 74 -16.41 3.36 -14.87
N LEU A 75 -16.95 2.22 -14.41
CA LEU A 75 -17.06 1.89 -12.98
C LEU A 75 -15.69 1.84 -12.27
N ASP A 76 -14.65 1.46 -13.00
CA ASP A 76 -13.29 1.37 -12.48
C ASP A 76 -12.47 2.63 -12.73
N GLY A 77 -13.07 3.70 -13.26
CA GLY A 77 -12.39 4.97 -13.56
C GLY A 77 -11.52 4.98 -14.83
N SER A 78 -11.46 3.88 -15.59
CA SER A 78 -10.74 3.85 -16.86
C SER A 78 -11.31 4.82 -17.90
N CYS A 79 -10.48 5.23 -18.86
CA CYS A 79 -10.84 6.12 -19.96
C CYS A 79 -11.30 7.54 -19.58
N ASN A 80 -11.15 7.94 -18.31
CA ASN A 80 -11.39 9.31 -17.89
C ASN A 80 -10.40 10.29 -18.57
N ASN A 81 -9.16 9.85 -18.76
CA ASN A 81 -8.16 10.53 -19.59
C ASN A 81 -7.90 9.70 -20.85
N LEU A 82 -8.19 10.24 -22.03
CA LEU A 82 -8.07 9.50 -23.30
C LEU A 82 -6.62 9.26 -23.75
N GLU A 83 -5.68 10.10 -23.32
CA GLU A 83 -4.24 9.93 -23.62
C GLU A 83 -3.62 8.89 -22.69
N TYR A 84 -3.98 8.93 -21.41
CA TYR A 84 -3.53 8.02 -20.36
C TYR A 84 -4.73 7.32 -19.71
N SER A 85 -5.28 6.34 -20.41
CA SER A 85 -6.53 5.64 -20.10
C SER A 85 -6.60 4.94 -18.74
N TRP A 86 -5.48 4.80 -18.04
CA TRP A 86 -5.38 4.18 -16.72
C TRP A 86 -5.25 5.18 -15.56
N TRP A 87 -5.12 6.49 -15.83
CA TRP A 87 -4.99 7.50 -14.77
C TRP A 87 -6.26 7.58 -13.93
N GLY A 88 -6.11 7.39 -12.62
CA GLY A 88 -7.24 7.40 -11.67
C GLY A 88 -8.06 6.10 -11.68
N LYS A 89 -7.67 5.09 -12.46
CA LYS A 89 -8.35 3.80 -12.50
C LYS A 89 -8.15 3.04 -11.18
N ALA A 90 -9.20 2.42 -10.65
CA ALA A 90 -9.14 1.51 -9.52
C ALA A 90 -8.24 0.28 -9.81
N GLY A 91 -7.66 -0.28 -8.74
CA GLY A 91 -6.74 -1.41 -8.83
C GLY A 91 -5.36 -1.05 -9.43
N THR A 92 -4.99 0.23 -9.39
CA THR A 92 -3.67 0.72 -9.81
C THR A 92 -2.88 1.25 -8.61
N PRO A 93 -1.54 1.25 -8.66
CA PRO A 93 -0.72 1.76 -7.56
C PRO A 93 -0.88 3.27 -7.38
N TYR A 94 -0.75 3.74 -6.13
CA TYR A 94 -0.70 5.18 -5.85
C TYR A 94 0.47 5.85 -6.55
N ARG A 95 0.22 7.05 -7.10
CA ARG A 95 1.28 7.93 -7.59
C ARG A 95 2.13 8.40 -6.41
N ARG A 96 3.45 8.28 -6.55
CA ARG A 96 4.40 8.81 -5.56
C ARG A 96 4.83 10.22 -5.97
N PHE A 97 4.65 11.19 -5.07
CA PHE A 97 5.18 12.55 -5.25
C PHE A 97 6.66 12.67 -4.84
N LEU A 98 7.09 11.81 -3.91
CA LEU A 98 8.48 11.69 -3.46
C LEU A 98 8.92 10.21 -3.59
N PRO A 99 10.22 9.94 -3.74
CA PRO A 99 10.75 8.58 -3.67
C PRO A 99 10.33 7.85 -2.40
N ALA A 100 10.17 6.52 -2.49
CA ALA A 100 9.89 5.70 -1.32
C ALA A 100 11.09 5.64 -0.38
N ASP A 101 10.86 5.60 0.93
CA ASP A 101 11.93 5.65 1.93
C ASP A 101 11.74 4.52 2.97
N TYR A 102 12.17 3.32 2.60
CA TYR A 102 12.08 2.08 3.39
C TYR A 102 13.41 1.79 4.12
N ASP A 103 13.37 1.04 5.23
CA ASP A 103 14.59 0.67 5.98
C ASP A 103 15.56 -0.17 5.13
N ASP A 104 15.00 -1.11 4.36
CA ASP A 104 15.73 -1.97 3.43
C ASP A 104 15.76 -1.43 1.99
N LYS A 105 15.30 -0.18 1.78
CA LYS A 105 15.13 0.47 0.46
C LYS A 105 14.15 -0.22 -0.50
N VAL A 106 13.49 -1.31 -0.09
CA VAL A 106 12.61 -2.11 -0.94
C VAL A 106 11.16 -1.99 -0.49
N GLY A 107 10.88 -2.35 0.76
CA GLY A 107 9.50 -2.43 1.24
C GLY A 107 9.34 -2.61 2.74
N SER A 108 10.42 -2.83 3.50
CA SER A 108 10.30 -2.93 4.96
C SER A 108 9.96 -1.57 5.57
N PRO A 109 9.01 -1.51 6.53
CA PRO A 109 8.76 -0.28 7.28
C PRO A 109 10.05 0.28 7.86
N ARG A 110 10.15 1.61 7.91
CA ARG A 110 11.31 2.30 8.48
C ARG A 110 11.42 1.96 9.97
N LYS A 111 12.60 1.51 10.40
CA LYS A 111 12.93 1.21 11.80
C LYS A 111 14.05 2.08 12.34
N HIS A 112 14.82 2.73 11.46
CA HIS A 112 15.93 3.60 11.85
C HIS A 112 15.73 5.04 11.35
N GLY A 113 16.22 5.99 12.14
CA GLY A 113 16.32 7.39 11.79
C GLY A 113 17.47 7.67 10.80
N LYS A 114 17.58 8.92 10.34
CA LYS A 114 18.67 9.35 9.46
C LYS A 114 20.05 9.27 10.12
N ASP A 115 20.07 9.30 11.43
CA ASP A 115 21.23 9.14 12.31
C ASP A 115 21.60 7.66 12.55
N GLY A 116 20.81 6.72 12.03
CA GLY A 116 21.00 5.28 12.19
C GLY A 116 20.48 4.73 13.52
N TYR A 117 19.93 5.58 14.40
CA TYR A 117 19.35 5.11 15.66
C TYR A 117 17.94 4.54 15.45
N PRO A 118 17.52 3.55 16.26
CA PRO A 118 16.16 3.02 16.19
C PRO A 118 15.09 4.11 16.40
N LEU A 119 14.05 4.07 15.58
CA LEU A 119 12.85 4.88 15.78
C LEU A 119 12.10 4.41 17.02
N MET A 120 11.42 5.36 17.69
CA MET A 120 10.60 5.03 18.84
C MET A 120 9.40 4.18 18.41
N ASN A 121 9.09 3.17 19.22
CA ASN A 121 7.90 2.34 19.06
C ASN A 121 6.62 3.20 18.93
N GLU A 122 5.78 2.88 17.95
CA GLU A 122 4.63 3.67 17.55
C GLU A 122 3.58 3.74 18.66
N ARG A 123 3.40 2.65 19.42
CA ARG A 123 2.50 2.60 20.57
C ARG A 123 3.04 3.47 21.71
N ALA A 124 4.34 3.44 21.97
CA ALA A 124 4.98 4.32 22.95
C ALA A 124 4.82 5.80 22.59
N ILE A 125 4.93 6.15 21.29
CA ILE A 125 4.63 7.51 20.80
C ILE A 125 3.17 7.86 21.07
N SER A 126 2.23 6.99 20.70
CA SER A 126 0.79 7.21 20.91
C SER A 126 0.47 7.46 22.39
N LEU A 127 1.01 6.66 23.30
CA LEU A 127 0.82 6.82 24.75
C LEU A 127 1.37 8.15 25.28
N LYS A 128 2.48 8.64 24.72
CA LYS A 128 3.15 9.86 25.18
C LYS A 128 2.56 11.13 24.57
N LEU A 129 2.15 11.10 23.31
CA LEU A 129 1.79 12.30 22.54
C LEU A 129 0.29 12.47 22.29
N VAL A 130 -0.50 11.40 22.39
CA VAL A 130 -1.94 11.44 22.12
C VAL A 130 -2.69 11.11 23.41
N PRO A 131 -2.78 12.04 24.36
CA PRO A 131 -3.58 11.81 25.55
C PRO A 131 -5.07 11.72 25.18
N ALA A 132 -5.85 11.07 26.04
CA ALA A 132 -7.29 11.11 25.91
C ALA A 132 -7.75 12.55 26.14
N PHE A 133 -8.27 13.19 25.10
CA PHE A 133 -8.87 14.51 25.20
C PHE A 133 -10.38 14.38 25.22
N ASP A 134 -11.00 15.06 26.19
CA ASP A 134 -12.42 15.42 26.09
C ASP A 134 -12.43 16.84 25.50
N THR A 135 -12.76 16.96 24.22
CA THR A 135 -12.81 18.25 23.54
C THR A 135 -14.22 18.54 23.06
N GLU A 136 -14.74 19.70 23.46
CA GLU A 136 -15.95 20.25 22.84
C GLU A 136 -15.62 20.71 21.41
N SER A 137 -16.55 20.48 20.48
CA SER A 137 -16.41 20.87 19.07
C SER A 137 -17.59 21.73 18.65
N GLU A 138 -17.31 22.79 17.90
CA GLU A 138 -18.34 23.61 17.24
C GLU A 138 -18.90 22.93 15.99
N TRP A 139 -18.28 21.83 15.53
CA TRP A 139 -18.72 21.07 14.37
C TRP A 139 -19.69 19.96 14.76
N THR A 140 -20.69 19.73 13.91
CA THR A 140 -21.57 18.57 14.08
C THR A 140 -20.82 17.29 13.71
N ILE A 141 -21.24 16.16 14.29
CA ILE A 141 -20.65 14.86 13.97
C ILE A 141 -20.79 14.47 12.48
N PHE A 142 -21.73 15.09 11.77
CA PHE A 142 -21.89 14.94 10.32
C PHE A 142 -20.62 15.32 9.54
N PHE A 143 -19.82 16.26 10.04
CA PHE A 143 -18.53 16.61 9.45
C PHE A 143 -17.59 15.40 9.38
N ILE A 144 -17.47 14.64 10.48
CA ILE A 144 -16.60 13.46 10.56
C ILE A 144 -17.07 12.38 9.59
N PHE A 145 -18.38 12.10 9.55
CA PHE A 145 -18.93 11.11 8.62
C PHE A 145 -18.79 11.51 7.16
N SER A 146 -18.98 12.79 6.84
CA SER A 146 -18.78 13.30 5.47
C SER A 146 -17.31 13.20 5.05
N ALA A 147 -16.38 13.48 5.95
CA ALA A 147 -14.95 13.32 5.69
C ALA A 147 -14.57 11.86 5.43
N GLN A 148 -15.10 10.92 6.21
CA GLN A 148 -14.87 9.48 5.99
C GLN A 148 -15.48 9.00 4.67
N PHE A 149 -16.69 9.46 4.33
CA PHE A 149 -17.35 9.13 3.07
C PHE A 149 -16.49 9.56 1.86
N ILE A 150 -16.00 10.80 1.85
CA ILE A 150 -15.11 11.30 0.79
C ILE A 150 -13.79 10.52 0.75
N ALA A 151 -13.19 10.23 1.91
CA ALA A 151 -11.94 9.48 1.96
C ALA A 151 -12.08 8.06 1.38
N HIS A 152 -13.19 7.38 1.66
CA HIS A 152 -13.50 6.05 1.13
C HIS A 152 -13.86 6.07 -0.36
N ASP A 153 -14.45 7.14 -0.89
CA ASP A 153 -14.70 7.30 -2.34
C ASP A 153 -13.40 7.54 -3.12
N MET A 154 -12.46 8.29 -2.53
CA MET A 154 -11.20 8.63 -3.18
C MET A 154 -10.14 7.52 -3.10
N THR A 155 -10.10 6.78 -1.99
CA THR A 155 -8.95 5.91 -1.69
C THR A 155 -9.33 4.66 -0.91
N GLN A 156 -8.73 3.53 -1.31
CA GLN A 156 -8.73 2.31 -0.52
C GLN A 156 -7.45 1.52 -0.75
N LEU A 157 -6.71 1.26 0.33
CA LEU A 157 -5.56 0.37 0.32
C LEU A 157 -6.02 -1.07 0.58
N ALA A 158 -5.66 -1.98 -0.30
CA ALA A 158 -5.89 -3.41 -0.08
C ALA A 158 -4.99 -3.91 1.06
N THR A 159 -5.55 -4.68 1.99
CA THR A 159 -4.77 -5.37 3.03
C THR A 159 -4.12 -6.63 2.46
N THR A 160 -2.95 -7.01 2.99
CA THR A 160 -2.27 -8.22 2.55
C THR A 160 -3.08 -9.46 2.94
N THR A 161 -3.32 -10.32 1.96
CA THR A 161 -4.03 -11.59 2.10
C THR A 161 -3.07 -12.76 1.95
N ASN A 162 -3.53 -13.95 2.31
CA ASN A 162 -2.87 -15.19 1.90
C ASN A 162 -3.05 -15.41 0.39
N TYR A 163 -2.33 -16.37 -0.18
CA TYR A 163 -2.40 -16.65 -1.62
C TYR A 163 -3.81 -17.02 -2.12
N ASP A 164 -4.63 -17.62 -1.25
CA ASP A 164 -6.03 -17.99 -1.52
C ASP A 164 -7.01 -16.82 -1.34
N GLY A 165 -6.52 -15.61 -1.02
CA GLY A 165 -7.33 -14.43 -0.75
C GLY A 165 -7.90 -14.36 0.67
N SER A 166 -7.66 -15.35 1.53
CA SER A 166 -8.10 -15.30 2.92
C SER A 166 -7.34 -14.22 3.71
N ARG A 167 -7.99 -13.70 4.76
CA ARG A 167 -7.37 -12.71 5.66
C ARG A 167 -6.10 -13.31 6.28
N LYS A 168 -4.98 -12.61 6.15
CA LYS A 168 -3.72 -13.01 6.78
C LYS A 168 -3.80 -12.84 8.30
N ALA A 169 -3.49 -13.88 9.04
CA ALA A 169 -3.45 -13.87 10.49
C ALA A 169 -2.02 -13.57 10.98
N CYS A 170 -1.85 -12.43 11.64
CA CYS A 170 -0.56 -12.02 12.19
C CYS A 170 -0.57 -12.25 13.71
N SER A 171 0.00 -13.39 14.13
CA SER A 171 0.20 -13.72 15.54
C SER A 171 1.45 -13.04 16.11
N CYS A 172 1.52 -12.92 17.43
CA CYS A 172 2.72 -12.45 18.12
C CYS A 172 3.94 -13.33 17.78
N GLY A 173 5.08 -12.70 17.49
CA GLY A 173 6.32 -13.41 17.17
C GLY A 173 6.35 -14.09 15.79
N THR A 174 5.35 -13.86 14.93
CA THR A 174 5.38 -14.36 13.55
C THR A 174 6.62 -13.86 12.81
N LEU A 175 7.22 -14.74 12.00
CA LEU A 175 8.33 -14.41 11.10
C LEU A 175 7.82 -14.03 9.69
N ASP A 176 6.50 -14.00 9.49
CA ASP A 176 5.92 -13.55 8.22
C ASP A 176 6.24 -12.07 8.00
N LYS A 177 6.93 -11.78 6.90
CA LYS A 177 7.37 -10.42 6.54
C LYS A 177 6.20 -9.49 6.19
N ASP A 178 5.06 -10.06 5.81
CA ASP A 178 3.85 -9.30 5.53
C ASP A 178 3.12 -8.90 6.82
N CYS A 179 3.54 -9.44 7.98
CA CYS A 179 2.99 -9.12 9.29
C CYS A 179 3.85 -8.08 10.00
N ILE A 180 3.34 -6.85 10.05
CA ILE A 180 3.99 -5.71 10.70
C ILE A 180 3.30 -5.50 12.06
N ASN A 181 3.71 -6.29 13.05
CA ASN A 181 3.17 -6.18 14.39
C ASN A 181 3.70 -4.93 15.10
N VAL A 182 2.84 -4.25 15.85
CA VAL A 182 3.24 -3.14 16.73
C VAL A 182 3.54 -3.74 18.10
N ASP A 183 4.80 -3.60 18.54
CA ASP A 183 5.20 -4.12 19.85
C ASP A 183 4.54 -3.32 20.97
N THR A 184 4.03 -4.01 22.00
CA THR A 184 3.48 -3.36 23.19
C THR A 184 4.63 -2.93 24.11
N PRO A 185 4.77 -1.65 24.45
CA PRO A 185 5.84 -1.18 25.33
C PRO A 185 5.63 -1.69 26.76
N PHE A 186 6.73 -1.81 27.52
CA PHE A 186 6.67 -2.19 28.94
C PHE A 186 5.80 -1.22 29.74
N GLY A 187 4.93 -1.77 30.59
CA GLY A 187 4.00 -0.99 31.40
C GLY A 187 2.79 -0.42 30.65
N ASP A 188 2.57 -0.81 29.38
CA ASP A 188 1.33 -0.47 28.66
C ASP A 188 0.11 -1.09 29.36
N TYR A 189 -0.95 -0.29 29.52
CA TYR A 189 -2.15 -0.69 30.24
C TYR A 189 -2.93 -1.83 29.57
N ILE A 190 -2.68 -2.09 28.28
CA ILE A 190 -3.27 -3.21 27.53
C ILE A 190 -2.53 -4.54 27.76
N ASN A 191 -1.31 -4.49 28.29
CA ASN A 191 -0.48 -5.68 28.52
C ASN A 191 0.03 -5.72 29.97
N ARG A 192 -0.92 -5.80 30.91
CA ARG A 192 -0.64 -5.77 32.36
C ARG A 192 0.07 -7.03 32.89
N ASP A 193 0.15 -8.07 32.07
CA ASP A 193 0.65 -9.39 32.46
C ASP A 193 2.17 -9.56 32.24
N GLN A 194 2.83 -8.57 31.61
CA GLN A 194 4.29 -8.50 31.54
C GLN A 194 4.87 -8.07 32.91
N LYS A 195 4.95 -9.02 33.84
CA LYS A 195 5.77 -8.91 35.06
C LYS A 195 7.20 -9.37 34.81
#